data_AF-A0A822F581-F1
#
_entry.id   AF-A0A822F581-F1
#
_cell.length_a   1.000
_cell.length_b   1.000
_cell.length_c   1.000
_cell.angle_alpha   90.00
_cell.angle_beta   90.00
_cell.angle_gamma   90.00
#
_symmetry.space_group_name_H-M   'P 1'
#
loop_
_entity.id
_entity.type
_entity.pdbx_description
1 polymer ?
#
loop_
_entity_poly.entity_id
_entity_poly.type
_entity_poly.pdbx_seq_one_letter_code
_entity_poly.pdbx_strand_id
1 'polypeptide(L)'
;SSMASLCDKMDRQILSRAFYGWLAYCRHLKTVRTHLTSLVNPVLKVENNEQLDTNLSLTYAGWNELFLSKQKENLPIDEKETYRRIYSGGCEPSIRKQVKLEIWFLFNFF
;
A
#
# COMPACT_ATOMS: atom_id res chain seq x y z
N SER A 1 -13.01 17.95 -47.21
CA SER A 1 -12.10 17.87 -46.04
C SER A 1 -12.56 18.63 -44.80
N SER A 2 -13.81 19.15 -44.72
CA SER A 2 -14.27 19.96 -43.56
C SER A 2 -15.13 19.21 -42.53
N MET A 3 -15.85 18.16 -42.95
CA MET A 3 -16.73 17.40 -42.04
C MET A 3 -15.97 16.38 -41.18
N ALA A 4 -14.95 15.71 -41.74
CA ALA A 4 -14.13 14.75 -41.00
C ALA A 4 -13.38 15.39 -39.82
N SER A 5 -12.89 16.64 -40.00
CA SER A 5 -12.18 17.36 -38.93
C SER A 5 -13.09 17.85 -37.81
N LEU A 6 -14.40 17.99 -38.05
CA LEU A 6 -15.39 18.26 -37.02
C LEU A 6 -15.71 17.01 -36.21
N CYS A 7 -15.86 15.86 -36.87
CA CYS A 7 -16.03 14.56 -36.20
C CYS A 7 -14.82 14.23 -35.31
N ASP A 8 -13.59 14.39 -35.81
CA ASP A 8 -12.37 14.18 -35.02
C ASP A 8 -12.32 15.05 -33.75
N LYS A 9 -12.81 16.29 -33.84
CA LYS A 9 -12.90 17.19 -32.69
C LYS A 9 -13.95 16.72 -31.69
N MET A 10 -15.11 16.29 -32.17
CA MET A 10 -16.19 15.76 -31.32
C MET A 10 -15.73 14.48 -30.61
N ASP A 11 -15.07 13.56 -31.31
CA ASP A 11 -14.55 12.31 -30.75
C ASP A 11 -13.53 12.59 -29.63
N ARG A 12 -12.60 13.52 -29.87
CA ARG A 12 -11.64 13.96 -28.84
C ARG A 12 -12.33 14.62 -27.65
N GLN A 13 -13.34 15.45 -27.88
CA GLN A 13 -14.08 16.10 -26.79
C GLN A 13 -14.84 15.09 -25.94
N ILE A 14 -15.51 14.11 -26.56
CA ILE A 14 -16.22 13.04 -25.86
C ILE A 14 -15.23 12.22 -25.03
N LEU A 15 -14.11 11.81 -25.63
CA LEU A 15 -13.09 11.03 -24.95
C LEU A 15 -12.47 11.81 -23.77
N SER A 16 -12.09 13.07 -23.99
CA SER A 16 -11.55 13.92 -22.94
C SER A 16 -12.56 14.11 -21.80
N ARG A 17 -13.84 14.33 -22.12
CA ARG A 17 -14.88 14.52 -21.11
C ARG A 17 -15.05 13.26 -20.25
N ALA A 18 -15.08 12.09 -20.86
CA ALA A 18 -15.16 10.81 -20.16
C ALA A 18 -13.91 10.57 -19.30
N PHE A 19 -12.71 10.81 -19.86
CA PHE A 19 -11.44 10.65 -19.15
C PHE A 19 -11.33 11.56 -17.93
N TYR A 20 -11.66 12.84 -18.06
CA TYR A 20 -11.61 13.78 -16.94
C TYR A 20 -12.70 13.50 -15.89
N GLY A 21 -13.88 13.00 -16.31
CA GLY A 21 -14.90 12.49 -15.39
C GLY A 21 -14.39 11.30 -14.56
N TRP A 22 -13.74 10.34 -15.21
CA TRP A 22 -13.10 9.20 -14.55
C TRP A 22 -11.99 9.63 -13.58
N LEU A 23 -11.11 10.55 -13.98
CA LEU A 23 -10.07 11.07 -13.10
C LEU A 23 -10.66 11.77 -11.86
N ALA A 24 -11.71 12.57 -12.02
CA ALA A 24 -12.39 13.21 -10.91
C ALA A 24 -12.98 12.16 -9.94
N TYR A 25 -13.59 11.10 -10.46
CA TYR A 25 -14.09 9.98 -9.66
C TYR A 25 -12.96 9.27 -8.89
N CYS A 26 -11.84 8.95 -9.55
CA CYS A 26 -10.67 8.37 -8.89
C CYS A 26 -10.12 9.26 -7.77
N ARG A 27 -10.06 10.59 -7.98
CA ARG A 27 -9.65 11.55 -6.95
C ARG A 27 -10.62 11.55 -5.77
N HIS A 28 -11.91 11.55 -6.05
CA HIS A 28 -12.95 11.50 -5.03
C HIS A 28 -12.86 10.23 -4.18
N LEU A 29 -12.74 9.07 -4.80
CA LEU A 29 -12.57 7.79 -4.09
C LEU A 29 -11.30 7.77 -3.23
N LYS A 30 -10.19 8.37 -3.70
CA LYS A 30 -8.97 8.49 -2.88
C LYS A 30 -9.21 9.33 -1.64
N THR A 31 -9.87 10.49 -1.76
CA THR A 31 -10.23 11.34 -0.63
C THR A 31 -11.15 10.61 0.36
N VAL A 32 -12.21 9.95 -0.14
CA VAL A 32 -13.12 9.15 0.69
C VAL A 32 -12.37 8.05 1.42
N ARG A 33 -11.48 7.32 0.74
CA ARG A 33 -10.61 6.32 1.38
C ARG A 33 -9.79 6.92 2.50
N THR A 34 -9.10 8.03 2.27
CA THR A 34 -8.29 8.71 3.31
C THR A 34 -9.15 9.09 4.53
N HIS A 35 -10.33 9.66 4.32
CA HIS A 35 -11.23 10.02 5.42
C HIS A 35 -11.72 8.80 6.20
N LEU A 36 -12.13 7.73 5.53
CA LEU A 36 -12.57 6.49 6.19
C LEU A 36 -11.43 5.80 6.95
N THR A 37 -10.23 5.74 6.37
CA THR A 37 -9.04 5.20 7.04
C THR A 37 -8.72 5.98 8.32
N SER A 38 -8.88 7.31 8.30
CA SER A 38 -8.69 8.16 9.48
C SER A 38 -9.67 7.85 10.62
N LEU A 39 -10.84 7.28 10.32
CA LEU A 39 -11.85 6.92 11.34
C LEU A 39 -11.60 5.53 11.93
N VAL A 40 -11.12 4.60 11.11
CA VAL A 40 -10.93 3.20 11.53
C VAL A 40 -9.59 2.97 12.22
N ASN A 41 -8.56 3.76 11.90
CA ASN A 41 -7.23 3.53 12.47
C ASN A 41 -6.48 4.85 12.74
N PRO A 42 -6.74 5.53 13.89
CA PRO A 42 -6.10 6.81 14.21
C PRO A 42 -4.57 6.74 14.35
N VAL A 43 -4.00 5.54 14.49
CA VAL A 43 -2.54 5.30 14.58
C VAL A 43 -1.86 5.21 13.21
N LEU A 44 -2.61 5.02 12.11
CA LEU A 44 -2.06 5.02 10.74
C LEU A 44 -1.94 6.42 10.13
N LYS A 45 -2.00 7.47 10.95
CA LYS A 45 -1.58 8.82 10.59
C LYS A 45 -0.05 8.92 10.41
N VAL A 46 0.58 7.89 9.84
CA VAL A 46 1.89 8.03 9.20
C VAL A 46 1.60 8.68 7.86
N GLU A 47 1.79 9.99 7.86
CA GLU A 47 2.23 10.76 6.71
C GLU A 47 1.31 10.66 5.48
N ASN A 48 0.22 11.44 5.55
CA ASN A 48 -0.36 12.06 4.37
C ASN A 48 0.62 13.09 3.78
N ASN A 49 1.80 12.67 3.35
CA ASN A 49 2.60 13.36 2.37
C ASN A 49 3.57 12.35 1.76
N GLU A 50 3.40 12.14 0.46
CA GLU A 50 4.50 11.73 -0.42
C GLU A 50 5.26 10.48 0.00
N GLN A 51 4.62 9.33 -0.16
CA GLN A 51 5.17 8.16 -0.88
C GLN A 51 4.19 7.01 -0.63
N LEU A 52 3.62 6.44 -1.70
CA LEU A 52 3.48 4.99 -1.69
C LEU A 52 4.93 4.52 -1.63
N ASP A 53 5.45 4.41 -0.42
CA ASP A 53 6.84 4.11 -0.21
C ASP A 53 6.94 2.65 -0.61
N THR A 54 7.40 2.40 -1.84
CA THR A 54 7.69 1.05 -2.31
C THR A 54 8.72 0.37 -1.38
N ASN A 55 9.41 1.17 -0.55
CA ASN A 55 10.25 0.76 0.57
C ASN A 55 9.51 0.27 1.83
N LEU A 56 8.18 0.40 1.92
CA LEU A 56 7.41 -0.11 3.05
C LEU A 56 7.19 -1.63 2.97
N SER A 57 7.44 -2.21 1.80
CA SER A 57 7.49 -3.65 1.58
C SER A 57 8.58 -4.24 2.46
N LEU A 58 8.25 -5.24 3.29
CA LEU A 58 9.25 -5.91 4.11
C LEU A 58 10.22 -6.67 3.19
N THR A 59 11.42 -6.13 3.00
CA THR A 59 12.51 -6.75 2.26
C THR A 59 13.27 -7.74 3.14
N TYR A 60 14.07 -8.62 2.53
CA TYR A 60 14.94 -9.52 3.28
C TYR A 60 15.86 -8.77 4.28
N ALA A 61 16.42 -7.62 3.88
CA ALA A 61 17.27 -6.82 4.74
C ALA A 61 16.52 -6.29 5.98
N GLY A 62 15.31 -5.74 5.78
CA GLY A 62 14.46 -5.26 6.87
C GLY A 62 13.98 -6.40 7.78
N TRP A 63 13.67 -7.57 7.22
CA TRP A 63 13.33 -8.76 8.02
C TRP A 63 14.51 -9.25 8.85
N ASN A 64 15.72 -9.25 8.28
CA ASN A 64 16.91 -9.69 8.97
C ASN A 64 17.27 -8.76 10.15
N GLU A 65 17.10 -7.45 9.99
CA GLU A 65 17.39 -6.46 11.05
C GLU A 65 16.30 -6.38 12.13
N LEU A 66 15.03 -6.49 11.74
CA LEU A 66 13.92 -6.34 12.69
C LEU A 66 13.58 -7.64 13.43
N PHE A 67 13.87 -8.79 12.83
CA PHE A 67 13.48 -10.09 13.34
C PHE A 67 14.68 -11.00 13.59
N LEU A 68 15.48 -11.33 12.56
CA LEU A 68 16.52 -12.37 12.69
C LEU A 68 17.69 -11.96 13.60
N SER A 69 18.18 -10.73 13.52
CA SER A 69 19.26 -10.22 14.39
C SER A 69 18.80 -10.14 15.84
N LYS A 70 17.60 -9.59 16.08
CA LYS A 70 17.03 -9.47 17.42
C LYS A 70 16.71 -10.82 18.04
N GLN A 71 16.19 -11.77 17.25
CA GLN A 71 15.97 -13.15 17.70
C GLN A 71 17.30 -13.82 18.08
N LYS A 72 18.37 -13.60 17.30
CA LYS A 72 19.71 -14.13 17.61
C LYS A 72 20.33 -13.51 18.86
N GLU A 73 20.06 -12.23 19.11
CA GLU A 73 20.53 -11.50 20.29
C GLU A 73 19.58 -11.64 21.49
N ASN A 74 18.50 -12.42 21.36
CA ASN A 74 17.46 -12.61 22.37
C ASN A 74 16.86 -11.28 22.87
N LEU A 75 16.79 -10.29 21.98
CA LEU A 75 16.20 -8.98 22.21
C LEU A 75 14.70 -9.03 21.92
N PRO A 76 13.88 -8.20 22.62
CA PRO A 76 12.46 -8.12 22.35
C PRO A 76 12.19 -7.66 20.92
N ILE A 77 11.39 -8.46 20.21
CA ILE A 77 10.96 -8.19 18.84
C ILE A 77 9.77 -7.24 18.89
N ASP A 78 9.81 -6.17 18.09
CA ASP A 78 8.67 -5.26 17.94
C ASP A 78 7.68 -5.83 16.93
N GLU A 79 6.85 -6.75 17.41
CA GLU A 79 5.84 -7.42 16.59
C GLU A 79 4.88 -6.42 15.93
N LYS A 80 4.54 -5.32 16.60
CA LYS A 80 3.60 -4.32 16.08
C LYS A 80 4.13 -3.65 14.83
N GLU A 81 5.40 -3.27 14.82
CA GLU A 81 6.04 -2.67 13.66
C GLU A 81 6.19 -3.68 12.51
N THR A 82 6.51 -4.95 12.80
CA THR A 82 6.54 -6.02 11.81
C THR A 82 5.18 -6.21 11.15
N TYR A 83 4.10 -6.31 11.92
CA TYR A 83 2.74 -6.45 11.37
C TYR A 83 2.31 -5.23 10.58
N ARG A 84 2.67 -4.03 11.04
CA ARG A 84 2.36 -2.80 10.33
C ARG A 84 2.97 -2.78 8.95
N ARG A 85 4.24 -3.19 8.80
CA ARG A 85 4.93 -3.26 7.49
C ARG A 85 4.31 -4.31 6.58
N ILE A 86 4.03 -5.50 7.11
CA ILE A 86 3.36 -6.57 6.34
C ILE A 86 1.97 -6.12 5.86
N TYR A 87 1.19 -5.47 6.73
CA TYR A 87 -0.15 -4.99 6.40
C TYR A 87 -0.12 -3.82 5.39
N SER A 88 0.86 -2.92 5.51
CA SER A 88 0.89 -1.67 4.75
C SER A 88 1.64 -1.80 3.41
N GLY A 89 2.70 -2.59 3.36
CA GLY A 89 3.57 -2.77 2.18
C GLY A 89 3.73 -4.21 1.70
N GLY A 90 3.21 -5.20 2.43
CA GLY A 90 3.40 -6.61 2.11
C GLY A 90 4.81 -7.12 2.43
N CYS A 91 5.13 -8.31 1.91
CA CYS A 91 6.45 -8.94 2.08
C CYS A 91 7.02 -9.40 0.74
N GLU A 92 8.34 -9.27 0.61
CA GLU A 92 9.09 -9.78 -0.53
C GLU A 92 8.86 -11.30 -0.70
N PRO A 93 8.74 -11.81 -1.95
CA PRO A 93 8.52 -13.24 -2.19
C PRO A 93 9.54 -14.15 -1.49
N SER A 94 10.79 -13.70 -1.39
CA SER A 94 11.92 -14.38 -0.76
C SER A 94 11.67 -14.75 0.71
N ILE A 95 11.00 -13.87 1.47
CA ILE A 95 10.77 -14.04 2.92
C ILE A 95 9.38 -14.57 3.27
N ARG A 96 8.46 -14.64 2.29
CA ARG A 96 7.04 -14.96 2.53
C ARG A 96 6.83 -16.29 3.26
N LYS A 97 7.67 -17.30 2.99
CA LYS A 97 7.60 -18.60 3.69
C LYS A 97 7.96 -18.47 5.17
N GLN A 98 9.04 -17.76 5.49
CA GLN A 98 9.50 -17.54 6.85
C GLN A 98 8.48 -16.72 7.64
N VAL A 99 8.07 -15.57 7.09
CA VAL A 99 7.04 -14.69 7.70
C VAL A 99 5.75 -15.46 7.96
N LYS A 100 5.30 -16.29 7.00
CA LYS A 100 4.08 -17.11 7.17
C LYS A 100 4.23 -18.12 8.31
N LEU A 101 5.39 -18.77 8.44
CA LEU A 101 5.64 -19.72 9.52
C LEU A 101 5.66 -19.04 10.88
N GLU A 102 6.36 -17.91 11.03
CA GLU A 102 6.41 -17.15 12.28
C GLU A 102 5.02 -16.69 12.73
N ILE A 103 4.25 -16.11 11.81
CA ILE A 103 2.86 -15.71 12.09
C ILE A 103 2.04 -16.93 12.50
N TRP A 104 2.16 -18.05 11.79
CA TRP A 104 1.42 -19.27 12.11
C TRP A 104 1.78 -19.84 13.48
N PHE A 105 3.06 -19.81 13.86
CA PHE A 105 3.53 -20.20 15.19
C PHE A 105 2.93 -19.31 16.28
N LEU A 106 2.95 -17.99 16.11
CA LEU A 106 2.36 -17.06 17.06
C LEU A 106 0.85 -17.30 17.25
N PHE A 107 0.12 -17.63 16.19
CA PHE A 107 -1.33 -17.90 16.26
C PHE A 107 -1.69 -19.31 16.77
N ASN A 108 -0.77 -20.28 16.77
CA ASN A 108 -1.02 -21.64 17.27
C ASN A 108 -0.38 -21.93 18.63
N PHE A 109 0.45 -21.02 19.14
CA PHE A 109 1.11 -21.14 20.44
C PHE A 109 0.49 -20.25 21.54
N PHE A 110 -0.61 -19.57 21.22
CA PHE A 110 -1.61 -19.04 22.17
C PHE A 110 -2.91 -19.83 22.02
#